data_AF-A0A7V5PYV9-F1
#
_entry.id   AF-A0A7V5PYV9-F1
#
_cell.length_a   1.000
_cell.length_b   1.000
_cell.length_c   1.000
_cell.angle_alpha   90.00
_cell.angle_beta   90.00
_cell.angle_gamma   90.00
#
_symmetry.space_group_name_H-M   'P 1'
#
loop_
_entity.id
_entity.type
_entity.pdbx_description
1 polymer ?
#
loop_
_entity_poly.entity_id
_entity_poly.type
_entity_poly.pdbx_seq_one_letter_code
_entity_poly.pdbx_strand_id
1 'polypeptide(L)'
;LLFVASAAVVWLYDKGGAAFRLFDVLLKLMVAVIVVSFFMVVLTMSVRGDGLPWSSILGGFIPNPRLIFEPTQSLQSLVQQSSNPDYWRDMVVSAQQDRMVAAAATAVGINMTFLMPYSLLKRGWDKEFRGLVRFDLSTGLFIPFLLATSCVVLAAASQFHARPEPGLISYDRFGASPRKLPEELVQAYETNLTDMMSVSGETKPLAEIPQPDRILAATLIQRDAFALANSLEQFTGKQTAQVVFGIGVVGMAVSSIVILMLINGFAFCEMLDRPSTGLLYRIGCMAPGVTGALGALFLWSGKAKFYLAVPTSRFGMVLLPIAYISFFFMMNNRRLLGDAMPKGMARCAWNTLMGIAVLLALTGASISILNDTTRVPGTEVYVKHIAMGLVAVLVAVGMLVHFRKQGHS
;
A
#
# COMPACT_ATOMS: atom_id res chain seq x y z
N LEU A 1 -13.35 16.03 7.91
CA LEU A 1 -14.13 15.85 6.67
C LEU A 1 -14.22 14.38 6.25
N LEU A 2 -13.10 13.72 5.89
CA LEU A 2 -13.11 12.32 5.44
C LEU A 2 -13.78 11.34 6.42
N PHE A 3 -13.54 11.50 7.73
CA PHE A 3 -14.22 10.71 8.76
C PHE A 3 -15.74 10.90 8.73
N VAL A 4 -16.22 12.14 8.68
CA VAL A 4 -17.66 12.44 8.66
C VAL A 4 -18.33 11.85 7.42
N ALA A 5 -17.70 11.99 6.25
CA ALA A 5 -18.18 11.38 5.02
C ALA A 5 -18.23 9.85 5.13
N SER A 6 -17.15 9.23 5.63
CA SER A 6 -17.08 7.77 5.78
C SER A 6 -18.08 7.24 6.80
N ALA A 7 -18.25 7.95 7.93
CA ALA A 7 -19.23 7.61 8.96
C ALA A 7 -20.67 7.68 8.43
N ALA A 8 -21.00 8.69 7.62
CA ALA A 8 -22.30 8.79 6.95
C ALA A 8 -22.53 7.59 6.02
N VAL A 9 -21.53 7.22 5.22
CA VAL A 9 -21.59 6.07 4.30
C VAL A 9 -21.75 4.75 5.07
N VAL A 10 -20.99 4.54 6.14
CA VAL A 10 -21.12 3.37 7.02
C VAL A 10 -22.51 3.30 7.67
N TRP A 11 -23.10 4.44 8.02
CA TRP A 11 -24.45 4.46 8.57
C TRP A 11 -25.52 4.06 7.55
N LEU A 12 -25.33 4.40 6.27
CA LEU A 12 -26.22 3.93 5.19
C LEU A 12 -26.14 2.41 5.00
N TYR A 13 -24.96 1.81 5.18
CA TYR A 13 -24.76 0.36 5.08
C TYR A 13 -25.57 -0.42 6.13
N ASP A 14 -25.69 0.12 7.35
CA ASP A 14 -26.35 -0.60 8.45
C ASP A 14 -27.88 -0.49 8.45
N LYS A 15 -28.46 0.58 7.87
CA LYS A 15 -29.93 0.79 7.85
C LYS A 15 -30.70 -0.21 6.97
N GLY A 16 -30.02 -1.00 6.13
CA GLY A 16 -30.66 -1.98 5.23
C GLY A 16 -31.55 -1.35 4.14
N GLY A 17 -32.19 -2.19 3.32
CA GLY A 17 -33.20 -1.76 2.33
C GLY A 17 -32.68 -0.76 1.28
N ALA A 18 -33.38 0.37 1.11
CA ALA A 18 -33.01 1.39 0.13
C ALA A 18 -31.67 2.08 0.45
N ALA A 19 -31.32 2.22 1.74
CA ALA A 19 -30.06 2.83 2.16
C ALA A 19 -28.85 1.96 1.80
N PHE A 20 -28.98 0.64 1.88
CA PHE A 20 -27.96 -0.29 1.42
C PHE A 20 -27.76 -0.24 -0.10
N ARG A 21 -28.85 -0.11 -0.87
CA ARG A 21 -28.75 0.09 -2.33
C ARG A 21 -28.04 1.39 -2.68
N LEU A 22 -28.35 2.47 -1.97
CA LEU A 22 -27.66 3.76 -2.15
C LEU A 22 -26.16 3.64 -1.82
N PHE A 23 -25.80 2.94 -0.75
CA PHE A 23 -24.41 2.65 -0.41
C PHE A 23 -23.67 1.93 -1.53
N ASP A 24 -24.26 0.86 -2.08
CA ASP A 24 -23.64 0.05 -3.13
C ASP A 24 -23.44 0.84 -4.43
N VAL A 25 -24.43 1.66 -4.80
CA VAL A 25 -24.33 2.59 -5.95
C VAL A 25 -23.25 3.64 -5.72
N LEU A 26 -23.20 4.23 -4.54
CA LEU A 26 -22.20 5.25 -4.20
C LEU A 26 -20.78 4.66 -4.28
N LEU A 27 -20.56 3.46 -3.76
CA LEU A 27 -19.27 2.77 -3.83
C LEU A 27 -18.88 2.47 -5.28
N LYS A 28 -19.80 1.96 -6.10
CA LYS A 28 -19.56 1.70 -7.53
C LYS A 28 -19.24 2.98 -8.31
N LEU A 29 -19.95 4.08 -8.03
CA LEU A 29 -19.67 5.39 -8.64
C LEU A 29 -18.28 5.89 -8.24
N MET A 30 -17.89 5.74 -6.97
CA MET A 30 -16.53 6.09 -6.53
C MET A 30 -15.47 5.30 -7.30
N VAL A 31 -15.63 3.98 -7.42
CA VAL A 31 -14.70 3.12 -8.18
C VAL A 31 -14.66 3.52 -9.66
N ALA A 32 -15.83 3.76 -10.27
CA ALA A 32 -15.91 4.19 -11.66
C ALA A 32 -15.18 5.52 -11.89
N VAL A 33 -15.36 6.50 -11.01
CA VAL A 33 -14.65 7.79 -11.08
C VAL A 33 -13.15 7.59 -10.97
N ILE A 34 -12.68 6.75 -10.04
CA ILE A 34 -11.24 6.44 -9.89
C ILE A 34 -10.67 5.87 -11.19
N VAL A 35 -11.32 4.83 -11.75
CA VAL A 35 -10.85 4.17 -12.98
C VAL A 35 -10.85 5.14 -14.15
N VAL A 36 -11.94 5.89 -14.35
CA VAL A 36 -12.06 6.87 -15.44
C VAL A 36 -10.99 7.95 -15.31
N SER A 37 -10.77 8.50 -14.12
CA SER A 37 -9.75 9.51 -13.85
C SER A 37 -8.36 9.03 -14.28
N PHE A 38 -7.94 7.85 -13.83
CA PHE A 38 -6.59 7.35 -14.13
C PHE A 38 -6.44 6.87 -15.57
N PHE A 39 -7.49 6.28 -16.14
CA PHE A 39 -7.49 5.86 -17.54
C PHE A 39 -7.39 7.05 -18.50
N MET A 40 -8.13 8.14 -18.22
CA MET A 40 -8.05 9.37 -19.02
C MET A 40 -6.64 9.99 -19.01
N VAL A 41 -5.94 9.93 -17.87
CA VAL A 41 -4.56 10.40 -17.77
C VAL A 41 -3.64 9.59 -18.68
N VAL A 42 -3.67 8.27 -18.57
CA VAL A 42 -2.82 7.38 -19.40
C VAL A 42 -3.13 7.56 -20.88
N LEU A 43 -4.42 7.67 -21.25
CA LEU A 43 -4.82 7.94 -22.63
C LEU A 43 -4.25 9.28 -23.11
N THR A 44 -4.34 10.33 -22.29
CA THR A 44 -3.81 11.65 -22.63
C THR A 44 -2.29 11.60 -22.82
N MET A 45 -1.57 10.91 -21.93
CA MET A 45 -0.12 10.72 -22.03
C MET A 45 0.30 9.83 -23.20
N SER A 46 -0.60 8.96 -23.67
CA SER A 46 -0.35 8.10 -24.83
C SER A 46 -0.48 8.87 -26.15
N VAL A 47 -1.34 9.88 -26.19
CA VAL A 47 -1.66 10.64 -27.41
C VAL A 47 -0.90 11.97 -27.48
N ARG A 48 -0.45 12.53 -26.35
CA ARG A 48 0.28 13.81 -26.29
C ARG A 48 1.78 13.60 -26.07
N GLY A 49 2.60 14.47 -26.65
CA GLY A 49 4.07 14.42 -26.54
C GLY A 49 4.66 13.23 -27.31
N ASP A 50 5.70 12.61 -26.76
CA ASP A 50 6.36 11.42 -27.34
C ASP A 50 5.53 10.13 -27.21
N GLY A 51 4.37 10.19 -26.55
CA GLY A 51 3.53 9.04 -26.24
C GLY A 51 4.13 8.12 -25.17
N LEU A 52 3.41 7.04 -24.86
CA LEU A 52 3.89 6.01 -23.93
C LEU A 52 4.55 4.85 -24.69
N PRO A 53 5.71 4.34 -24.22
CA PRO A 53 6.42 3.23 -24.87
C PRO A 53 5.71 1.89 -24.57
N TRP A 54 4.59 1.64 -25.26
CA TRP A 54 3.71 0.50 -25.02
C TRP A 54 4.40 -0.86 -25.11
N SER A 55 5.39 -1.02 -26.00
CA SER A 55 6.17 -2.25 -26.10
C SER A 55 6.96 -2.54 -24.82
N SER A 56 7.67 -1.54 -24.30
CA SER A 56 8.40 -1.65 -23.03
C SER A 56 7.46 -1.83 -21.84
N ILE A 57 6.30 -1.17 -21.86
CA ILE A 57 5.27 -1.31 -20.82
C ILE A 57 4.75 -2.75 -20.76
N LEU A 58 4.39 -3.33 -21.91
CA LEU A 58 3.92 -4.72 -21.99
C LEU A 58 5.01 -5.71 -21.57
N GLY A 59 6.27 -5.45 -21.93
CA GLY A 59 7.41 -6.21 -21.43
C GLY A 59 7.58 -6.14 -19.92
N GLY A 60 7.20 -5.02 -19.29
CA GLY A 60 7.25 -4.81 -17.85
C GLY A 60 6.27 -5.68 -17.04
N PHE A 61 5.25 -6.27 -17.66
CA PHE A 61 4.36 -7.24 -17.00
C PHE A 61 5.02 -8.62 -16.81
N ILE A 62 6.16 -8.88 -17.46
CA ILE A 62 6.94 -10.09 -17.25
C ILE A 62 7.76 -9.92 -15.97
N PRO A 63 7.56 -10.77 -14.93
CA PRO A 63 8.29 -10.63 -13.68
C PRO A 63 9.81 -10.77 -13.89
N ASN A 64 10.58 -9.84 -13.31
CA ASN A 64 12.04 -9.91 -13.27
C ASN A 64 12.55 -10.03 -11.82
N PRO A 65 12.83 -11.25 -11.32
CA PRO A 65 13.29 -11.47 -9.95
C PRO A 65 14.60 -10.76 -9.60
N ARG A 66 15.42 -10.39 -10.60
CA ARG A 66 16.69 -9.70 -10.36
C ARG A 66 16.50 -8.33 -9.72
N LEU A 67 15.36 -7.66 -9.98
CA LEU A 67 15.04 -6.35 -9.41
C LEU A 67 14.89 -6.35 -7.87
N ILE A 68 14.82 -7.54 -7.26
CA ILE A 68 14.86 -7.69 -5.80
C ILE A 68 16.28 -7.45 -5.28
N PHE A 69 17.30 -7.80 -6.05
CA PHE A 69 18.70 -7.82 -5.59
C PHE A 69 19.60 -6.83 -6.35
N GLU A 70 19.15 -6.32 -7.49
CA GLU A 70 19.92 -5.44 -8.36
C GLU A 70 19.15 -4.14 -8.66
N PRO A 71 19.85 -3.00 -8.80
CA PRO A 71 19.27 -1.77 -9.30
C PRO A 71 18.63 -1.94 -10.69
N THR A 72 17.58 -1.18 -10.96
CA THR A 72 17.05 -1.05 -12.33
C THR A 72 18.12 -0.59 -13.32
N GLN A 73 18.05 -1.02 -14.59
CA GLN A 73 19.05 -0.70 -15.62
C GLN A 73 19.27 0.81 -15.79
N SER A 74 18.22 1.62 -15.63
CA SER A 74 18.25 3.08 -15.71
C SER A 74 19.12 3.71 -14.60
N LEU A 75 19.10 3.13 -13.39
CA LEU A 75 19.88 3.60 -12.25
C LEU A 75 21.24 2.92 -12.14
N GLN A 76 21.40 1.72 -12.69
CA GLN A 76 22.63 0.93 -12.59
C GLN A 76 23.86 1.67 -13.13
N SER A 77 23.73 2.34 -14.27
CA SER A 77 24.82 3.15 -14.84
C SER A 77 25.20 4.34 -13.96
N LEU A 78 24.21 5.00 -13.35
CA LEU A 78 24.44 6.10 -12.40
C LEU A 78 25.11 5.62 -11.13
N VAL A 79 24.69 4.46 -10.59
CA VAL A 79 25.31 3.83 -9.42
C VAL A 79 26.78 3.50 -9.70
N GLN A 80 27.11 2.96 -10.86
CA GLN A 80 28.50 2.63 -11.22
C GLN A 80 29.40 3.88 -11.36
N GLN A 81 28.83 5.01 -11.79
CA GLN A 81 29.55 6.28 -11.95
C GLN A 81 29.58 7.13 -10.67
N SER A 82 28.88 6.69 -9.62
CA SER A 82 28.78 7.40 -8.35
C SER A 82 30.09 7.34 -7.56
N SER A 83 30.26 8.26 -6.61
CA SER A 83 31.45 8.29 -5.76
C SER A 83 31.48 7.11 -4.78
N ASN A 84 30.31 6.59 -4.42
CA ASN A 84 30.17 5.44 -3.53
C ASN A 84 29.17 4.42 -4.10
N PRO A 85 29.61 3.58 -5.07
CA PRO A 85 28.73 2.64 -5.76
C PRO A 85 28.04 1.63 -4.84
N ASP A 86 28.72 1.15 -3.80
CA ASP A 86 28.14 0.18 -2.87
C ASP A 86 27.05 0.81 -2.01
N TYR A 87 27.28 2.01 -1.47
CA TYR A 87 26.24 2.74 -0.71
C TYR A 87 25.00 2.98 -1.56
N TRP A 88 25.16 3.52 -2.78
CA TRP A 88 24.02 3.81 -3.63
C TRP A 88 23.33 2.56 -4.15
N ARG A 89 24.06 1.48 -4.42
CA ARG A 89 23.47 0.19 -4.77
C ARG A 89 22.56 -0.28 -3.65
N ASP A 90 23.06 -0.30 -2.42
CA ASP A 90 22.31 -0.80 -1.27
C ASP A 90 21.10 0.09 -0.96
N MET A 91 21.25 1.41 -1.08
CA MET A 91 20.14 2.36 -0.94
C MET A 91 19.06 2.18 -2.02
N VAL A 92 19.45 2.03 -3.29
CA VAL A 92 18.52 1.81 -4.42
C VAL A 92 17.79 0.47 -4.27
N VAL A 93 18.52 -0.60 -3.95
CA VAL A 93 17.93 -1.94 -3.77
C VAL A 93 16.98 -1.96 -2.58
N SER A 94 17.37 -1.37 -1.44
CA SER A 94 16.50 -1.24 -0.26
C SER A 94 15.23 -0.45 -0.60
N ALA A 95 15.36 0.68 -1.27
CA ALA A 95 14.25 1.51 -1.72
C ALA A 95 13.31 0.79 -2.71
N GLN A 96 13.84 -0.08 -3.59
CA GLN A 96 13.07 -0.93 -4.49
C GLN A 96 12.31 -2.01 -3.72
N GLN A 97 13.00 -2.73 -2.84
CA GLN A 97 12.42 -3.78 -2.00
C GLN A 97 11.28 -3.22 -1.13
N ASP A 98 11.50 -2.09 -0.46
CA ASP A 98 10.48 -1.45 0.37
C ASP A 98 9.22 -1.08 -0.42
N ARG A 99 9.37 -0.55 -1.64
CA ARG A 99 8.24 -0.24 -2.52
C ARG A 99 7.51 -1.50 -3.00
N MET A 100 8.23 -2.56 -3.34
CA MET A 100 7.64 -3.85 -3.74
C MET A 100 6.87 -4.50 -2.59
N VAL A 101 7.44 -4.50 -1.39
CA VAL A 101 6.82 -5.04 -0.17
C VAL A 101 5.60 -4.21 0.20
N ALA A 102 5.68 -2.87 0.18
CA ALA A 102 4.55 -2.00 0.44
C ALA A 102 3.42 -2.22 -0.58
N ALA A 103 3.73 -2.35 -1.88
CA ALA A 103 2.76 -2.65 -2.91
C ALA A 103 2.07 -4.02 -2.68
N ALA A 104 2.84 -5.06 -2.34
CA ALA A 104 2.29 -6.38 -2.05
C ALA A 104 1.39 -6.38 -0.78
N ALA A 105 1.85 -5.74 0.29
CA ALA A 105 1.12 -5.63 1.55
C ALA A 105 -0.19 -4.85 1.40
N THR A 106 -0.21 -3.83 0.54
CA THR A 106 -1.40 -3.01 0.27
C THR A 106 -2.34 -3.67 -0.74
N ALA A 107 -1.81 -4.46 -1.70
CA ALA A 107 -2.62 -5.18 -2.68
C ALA A 107 -3.43 -6.32 -2.05
N VAL A 108 -2.83 -7.08 -1.12
CA VAL A 108 -3.54 -8.15 -0.40
C VAL A 108 -3.75 -7.75 1.05
N GLY A 109 -4.75 -6.90 1.27
CA GLY A 109 -5.21 -6.60 2.62
C GLY A 109 -5.81 -7.85 3.26
N ILE A 110 -5.21 -8.33 4.35
CA ILE A 110 -5.76 -9.37 5.25
C ILE A 110 -7.24 -9.10 5.54
N ASN A 111 -7.54 -7.82 5.69
CA ASN A 111 -8.85 -7.20 5.84
C ASN A 111 -9.88 -7.71 4.81
N MET A 112 -9.55 -7.77 3.52
CA MET A 112 -10.48 -8.29 2.50
C MET A 112 -10.68 -9.80 2.61
N THR A 113 -9.64 -10.54 3.02
CA THR A 113 -9.70 -11.99 3.16
C THR A 113 -10.73 -12.42 4.22
N PHE A 114 -10.89 -11.62 5.27
CA PHE A 114 -11.92 -11.85 6.29
C PHE A 114 -13.24 -11.15 5.98
N LEU A 115 -13.23 -9.91 5.48
CA LEU A 115 -14.46 -9.15 5.18
C LEU A 115 -15.34 -9.86 4.17
N MET A 116 -14.73 -10.35 3.09
CA MET A 116 -15.46 -10.83 1.92
C MET A 116 -16.43 -11.95 2.31
N PRO A 117 -16.01 -13.02 3.03
CA PRO A 117 -16.93 -14.01 3.57
C PRO A 117 -18.13 -13.43 4.33
N TYR A 118 -17.90 -12.52 5.29
CA TYR A 118 -19.00 -11.92 6.08
C TYR A 118 -19.94 -11.05 5.21
N SER A 119 -19.39 -10.31 4.26
CA SER A 119 -20.19 -9.49 3.34
C SER A 119 -21.08 -10.37 2.46
N LEU A 120 -20.55 -11.48 1.94
CA LEU A 120 -21.28 -12.45 1.14
C LEU A 120 -22.39 -13.14 1.96
N LEU A 121 -22.08 -13.57 3.18
CA LEU A 121 -23.06 -14.18 4.09
C LEU A 121 -24.19 -13.21 4.47
N LYS A 122 -23.87 -11.93 4.69
CA LYS A 122 -24.88 -10.88 4.98
C LYS A 122 -25.81 -10.63 3.78
N ARG A 123 -25.35 -10.87 2.55
CA ARG A 123 -26.16 -10.83 1.32
C ARG A 123 -26.98 -12.11 1.09
N GLY A 124 -26.82 -13.14 1.93
CA GLY A 124 -27.42 -14.45 1.72
C GLY A 124 -26.77 -15.26 0.58
N TRP A 125 -25.59 -14.85 0.11
CA TRP A 125 -24.87 -15.56 -0.95
C TRP A 125 -24.11 -16.74 -0.33
N ASP A 126 -24.74 -17.91 -0.39
CA ASP A 126 -24.18 -19.15 0.11
C ASP A 126 -23.45 -19.97 -0.98
N LYS A 127 -23.34 -21.29 -0.79
CA LYS A 127 -22.60 -22.18 -1.69
C LYS A 127 -23.13 -22.18 -3.12
N GLU A 128 -24.42 -21.92 -3.35
CA GLU A 128 -25.02 -21.95 -4.68
C GLU A 128 -24.58 -20.76 -5.54
N PHE A 129 -24.28 -19.63 -4.89
CA PHE A 129 -23.89 -18.39 -5.56
C PHE A 129 -22.41 -18.31 -5.92
N ARG A 130 -21.61 -19.36 -5.70
CA ARG A 130 -20.14 -19.35 -5.92
C ARG A 130 -19.72 -18.91 -7.33
N GLY A 131 -20.52 -19.20 -8.35
CA GLY A 131 -20.28 -18.73 -9.71
C GLY A 131 -20.47 -17.22 -9.82
N LEU A 132 -21.61 -16.72 -9.32
CA LEU A 132 -21.93 -15.30 -9.27
C LEU A 132 -20.91 -14.51 -8.45
N VAL A 133 -20.49 -15.04 -7.29
CA VAL A 133 -19.47 -14.45 -6.42
C VAL A 133 -18.15 -14.27 -7.16
N ARG A 134 -17.70 -15.29 -7.91
CA ARG A 134 -16.45 -15.21 -8.69
C ARG A 134 -16.54 -14.16 -9.78
N PHE A 135 -17.67 -14.08 -10.47
CA PHE A 135 -17.91 -13.09 -11.50
C PHE A 135 -17.96 -11.65 -10.93
N ASP A 136 -18.73 -11.45 -9.85
CA ASP A 136 -18.87 -10.16 -9.15
C ASP A 136 -17.52 -9.68 -8.61
N LEU A 137 -16.75 -10.56 -7.97
CA LEU A 137 -15.40 -10.23 -7.49
C LEU A 137 -14.43 -9.89 -8.62
N SER A 138 -14.48 -10.64 -9.72
CA SER A 138 -13.56 -10.40 -10.83
C SER A 138 -13.86 -9.06 -11.52
N THR A 139 -15.13 -8.78 -11.77
CA THR A 139 -15.58 -7.59 -12.51
C THR A 139 -15.68 -6.34 -11.64
N GLY A 140 -16.12 -6.48 -10.38
CA GLY A 140 -16.34 -5.38 -9.45
C GLY A 140 -15.12 -4.99 -8.61
N LEU A 141 -14.13 -5.89 -8.48
CA LEU A 141 -12.93 -5.63 -7.66
C LEU A 141 -11.63 -5.80 -8.46
N PHE A 142 -11.38 -6.98 -9.04
CA PHE A 142 -10.08 -7.30 -9.65
C PHE A 142 -9.76 -6.44 -10.89
N ILE A 143 -10.67 -6.37 -11.88
CA ILE A 143 -10.44 -5.61 -13.11
C ILE A 143 -10.26 -4.11 -12.82
N PRO A 144 -11.14 -3.43 -12.04
CA PRO A 144 -10.95 -2.03 -11.67
C PRO A 144 -9.62 -1.79 -10.94
N PHE A 145 -9.26 -2.66 -10.00
CA PHE A 145 -8.00 -2.56 -9.26
C PHE A 145 -6.80 -2.68 -10.19
N LEU A 146 -6.78 -3.67 -11.08
CA LEU A 146 -5.70 -3.87 -12.05
C LEU A 146 -5.55 -2.65 -12.96
N LEU A 147 -6.66 -2.13 -13.50
CA LEU A 147 -6.65 -0.97 -14.39
C LEU A 147 -6.17 0.30 -13.68
N ALA A 148 -6.78 0.64 -12.54
CA ALA A 148 -6.43 1.84 -11.78
C ALA A 148 -4.97 1.79 -11.31
N THR A 149 -4.54 0.67 -10.72
CA THR A 149 -3.17 0.51 -10.22
C THR A 149 -2.15 0.58 -11.36
N SER A 150 -2.40 -0.11 -12.48
CA SER A 150 -1.51 -0.04 -13.65
C SER A 150 -1.41 1.40 -14.17
N CYS A 151 -2.53 2.12 -14.26
CA CYS A 151 -2.52 3.50 -14.74
C CYS A 151 -1.76 4.44 -13.80
N VAL A 152 -1.92 4.29 -12.48
CA VAL A 152 -1.17 5.06 -11.49
C VAL A 152 0.33 4.78 -11.59
N VAL A 153 0.73 3.51 -11.69
CA VAL A 153 2.13 3.11 -11.82
C VAL A 153 2.73 3.65 -13.12
N LEU A 154 2.00 3.61 -14.24
CA LEU A 154 2.46 4.17 -15.51
C LEU A 154 2.62 5.69 -15.46
N ALA A 155 1.65 6.40 -14.89
CA ALA A 155 1.73 7.85 -14.71
C ALA A 155 2.91 8.23 -13.79
N ALA A 156 3.07 7.53 -12.65
CA ALA A 156 4.18 7.79 -11.75
C ALA A 156 5.55 7.46 -12.37
N ALA A 157 5.67 6.33 -13.07
CA ALA A 157 6.93 5.92 -13.69
C ALA A 157 7.35 6.88 -14.81
N SER A 158 6.43 7.27 -15.69
CA SER A 158 6.73 8.21 -16.78
C SER A 158 7.10 9.61 -16.29
N GLN A 159 6.57 10.05 -15.13
CA GLN A 159 6.89 11.36 -14.56
C GLN A 159 8.15 11.36 -13.68
N PHE A 160 8.40 10.28 -12.94
CA PHE A 160 9.37 10.30 -11.84
C PHE A 160 10.49 9.27 -11.93
N HIS A 161 10.36 8.20 -12.71
CA HIS A 161 11.36 7.13 -12.72
C HIS A 161 12.68 7.62 -13.31
N ALA A 162 13.75 7.57 -12.49
CA ALA A 162 15.09 8.06 -12.83
C ALA A 162 15.12 9.53 -13.31
N ARG A 163 14.14 10.35 -12.92
CA ARG A 163 14.01 11.76 -13.30
C ARG A 163 14.02 12.66 -12.06
N PRO A 164 15.12 13.39 -11.82
CA PRO A 164 15.20 14.41 -10.76
C PRO A 164 14.14 15.50 -10.92
N GLU A 165 13.71 16.13 -9.81
CA GLU A 165 12.89 17.34 -9.91
C GLU A 165 13.66 18.45 -10.65
N PRO A 166 13.05 19.12 -11.64
CA PRO A 166 13.67 20.25 -12.31
C PRO A 166 14.09 21.33 -11.30
N GLY A 167 15.38 21.68 -11.30
CA GLY A 167 15.96 22.68 -10.40
C GLY A 167 16.56 22.11 -9.09
N LEU A 168 16.30 20.85 -8.75
CA LEU A 168 16.78 20.26 -7.49
C LEU A 168 18.25 19.83 -7.53
N ILE A 169 18.84 19.58 -8.69
CA ILE A 169 20.30 19.32 -8.76
C ILE A 169 21.10 20.63 -8.79
N SER A 170 20.45 21.72 -9.20
CA SER A 170 21.09 23.03 -9.42
C SER A 170 20.88 24.01 -8.28
N TYR A 171 20.02 23.75 -7.28
CA TYR A 171 19.74 24.74 -6.24
C TYR A 171 20.99 25.08 -5.40
N ASP A 172 21.85 24.09 -5.14
CA ASP A 172 23.10 24.28 -4.40
C ASP A 172 24.12 25.17 -5.11
N ARG A 173 24.11 25.20 -6.45
CA ARG A 173 25.11 25.96 -7.23
C ARG A 173 24.77 27.44 -7.40
N PHE A 174 23.50 27.80 -7.28
CA PHE A 174 23.02 29.15 -7.61
C PHE A 174 22.38 29.89 -6.43
N GLY A 175 22.37 29.31 -5.23
CA GLY A 175 21.85 29.96 -4.01
C GLY A 175 20.33 30.21 -4.00
N ALA A 176 19.64 29.97 -5.11
CA ALA A 176 18.19 29.89 -5.24
C ALA A 176 17.87 29.28 -6.61
N SER A 177 17.05 28.23 -6.65
CA SER A 177 16.43 27.82 -7.90
C SER A 177 15.46 28.93 -8.36
N PRO A 178 15.38 29.26 -9.66
CA PRO A 178 14.39 30.23 -10.17
C PRO A 178 12.94 29.79 -9.92
N ARG A 179 12.75 28.53 -9.55
CA ARG A 179 11.48 27.93 -9.11
C ARG A 179 11.52 27.71 -7.60
N LYS A 180 10.48 28.16 -6.89
CA LYS A 180 10.30 27.87 -5.46
C LYS A 180 10.09 26.36 -5.28
N LEU A 181 11.15 25.66 -4.87
CA LEU A 181 11.11 24.22 -4.57
C LEU A 181 10.42 24.02 -3.20
N PRO A 182 9.61 22.96 -3.03
CA PRO A 182 9.12 22.57 -1.72
C PRO A 182 10.28 22.28 -0.76
N GLU A 183 10.24 22.84 0.45
CA GLU A 183 11.27 22.64 1.47
C GLU A 183 11.49 21.17 1.81
N GLU A 184 10.41 20.36 1.81
CA GLU A 184 10.48 18.92 2.06
C GLU A 184 11.33 18.18 1.01
N LEU A 185 11.29 18.59 -0.26
CA LEU A 185 12.10 17.97 -1.32
C LEU A 185 13.58 18.33 -1.19
N VAL A 186 13.87 19.58 -0.82
CA VAL A 186 15.24 20.05 -0.57
C VAL A 186 15.81 19.31 0.64
N GLN A 187 15.07 19.25 1.75
CA GLN A 187 15.50 18.52 2.95
C GLN A 187 15.74 17.03 2.66
N ALA A 188 14.85 16.37 1.92
CA ALA A 188 15.03 14.95 1.57
C ALA A 188 16.27 14.72 0.70
N TYR A 189 16.53 15.62 -0.25
CA TYR A 189 17.72 15.58 -1.09
C TYR A 189 19.00 15.77 -0.28
N GLU A 190 19.04 16.79 0.59
CA GLU A 190 20.20 17.08 1.46
C GLU A 190 20.46 15.94 2.43
N THR A 191 19.40 15.35 2.97
CA THR A 191 19.50 14.19 3.87
C THR A 191 20.15 13.01 3.14
N ASN A 192 19.69 12.67 1.92
CA ASN A 192 20.27 11.58 1.14
C ASN A 192 21.78 11.79 0.85
N LEU A 193 22.19 13.02 0.54
CA LEU A 193 23.59 13.35 0.31
C LEU A 193 24.40 13.32 1.60
N THR A 194 23.86 13.86 2.68
CA THR A 194 24.53 13.91 3.99
C THR A 194 24.71 12.50 4.57
N ASP A 195 23.72 11.64 4.41
CA ASP A 195 23.78 10.24 4.82
C ASP A 195 24.89 9.50 4.04
N MET A 196 24.97 9.69 2.71
CA MET A 196 26.07 9.16 1.89
C MET A 196 27.44 9.66 2.38
N MET A 197 27.57 10.97 2.59
CA MET A 197 28.81 11.61 3.06
C MET A 197 29.26 11.11 4.44
N SER A 198 28.29 10.87 5.34
CA SER A 198 28.58 10.34 6.67
C SER A 198 29.21 8.95 6.64
N VAL A 199 28.88 8.14 5.61
CA VAL A 199 29.41 6.80 5.40
C VAL A 199 30.74 6.83 4.64
N SER A 200 30.89 7.73 3.65
CA SER A 200 32.13 7.86 2.87
C SER A 200 33.23 8.65 3.59
N GLY A 201 32.90 9.39 4.65
CA GLY A 201 33.81 10.32 5.32
C GLY A 201 34.08 11.58 4.50
N GLU A 202 33.24 11.87 3.51
CA GLU A 202 33.41 13.00 2.60
C GLU A 202 32.88 14.30 3.24
N THR A 203 33.70 15.35 3.22
CA THR A 203 33.38 16.64 3.86
C THR A 203 33.19 17.78 2.86
N LYS A 204 33.07 17.45 1.57
CA LYS A 204 32.89 18.44 0.51
C LYS A 204 31.56 19.18 0.67
N PRO A 205 31.48 20.46 0.29
CA PRO A 205 30.19 21.14 0.16
C PRO A 205 29.27 20.39 -0.81
N LEU A 206 27.96 20.37 -0.51
CA LEU A 206 26.93 19.69 -1.33
C LEU A 206 27.00 20.07 -2.83
N ALA A 207 27.35 21.32 -3.12
CA ALA A 207 27.50 21.84 -4.48
C ALA A 207 28.61 21.15 -5.29
N GLU A 208 29.66 20.66 -4.62
CA GLU A 208 30.87 20.07 -5.20
C GLU A 208 30.79 18.54 -5.34
N ILE A 209 29.75 17.92 -4.79
CA ILE A 209 29.52 16.48 -4.92
C ILE A 209 29.35 16.12 -6.41
N PRO A 210 29.92 14.99 -6.87
CA PRO A 210 29.78 14.56 -8.25
C PRO A 210 28.32 14.47 -8.72
N GLN A 211 28.12 14.73 -10.00
CA GLN A 211 26.78 14.78 -10.58
C GLN A 211 26.00 13.47 -10.45
N PRO A 212 26.61 12.26 -10.60
CA PRO A 212 25.88 11.00 -10.44
C PRO A 212 25.25 10.84 -9.04
N ASP A 213 25.98 11.18 -7.97
CA ASP A 213 25.48 11.11 -6.59
C ASP A 213 24.29 12.07 -6.39
N ARG A 214 24.36 13.28 -6.93
CA ARG A 214 23.27 14.25 -6.88
C ARG A 214 22.04 13.78 -7.65
N ILE A 215 22.22 13.15 -8.81
CA ILE A 215 21.10 12.56 -9.56
C ILE A 215 20.46 11.43 -8.75
N LEU A 216 21.26 10.55 -8.15
CA LEU A 216 20.76 9.45 -7.31
C LEU A 216 20.01 9.97 -6.09
N ALA A 217 20.59 10.93 -5.36
CA ALA A 217 19.96 11.58 -4.21
C ALA A 217 18.60 12.21 -4.57
N ALA A 218 18.51 12.88 -5.73
CA ALA A 218 17.29 13.54 -6.18
C ALA A 218 16.23 12.57 -6.70
N THR A 219 16.64 11.46 -7.32
CA THR A 219 15.71 10.48 -7.89
C THR A 219 15.11 9.52 -6.86
N LEU A 220 15.80 9.30 -5.74
CA LEU A 220 15.34 8.40 -4.68
C LEU A 220 14.28 9.01 -3.74
N ILE A 221 14.04 10.32 -3.86
CA ILE A 221 13.04 11.04 -3.06
C ILE A 221 11.64 10.50 -3.33
N GLN A 222 10.92 10.20 -2.27
CA GLN A 222 9.54 9.73 -2.37
C GLN A 222 8.62 10.86 -2.83
N ARG A 223 7.82 10.59 -3.87
CA ARG A 223 6.83 11.52 -4.40
C ARG A 223 5.43 11.14 -3.91
N ASP A 224 4.61 12.15 -3.65
CA ASP A 224 3.25 11.97 -3.18
C ASP A 224 2.21 12.17 -4.31
N ALA A 225 0.94 12.00 -3.94
CA ALA A 225 -0.17 12.15 -4.86
C ALA A 225 -0.26 13.59 -5.44
N PHE A 226 0.07 14.61 -4.66
CA PHE A 226 0.04 15.99 -5.13
C PHE A 226 1.16 16.27 -6.14
N ALA A 227 2.36 15.73 -5.92
CA ALA A 227 3.45 15.79 -6.88
C ALA A 227 3.03 15.15 -8.21
N LEU A 228 2.34 14.00 -8.18
CA LEU A 228 1.81 13.36 -9.38
C LEU A 228 0.75 14.20 -10.08
N ALA A 229 -0.18 14.81 -9.34
CA ALA A 229 -1.16 15.72 -9.93
C ALA A 229 -0.47 16.92 -10.62
N ASN A 230 0.52 17.51 -9.96
CA ASN A 230 1.25 18.67 -10.46
C ASN A 230 2.09 18.34 -11.71
N SER A 231 2.72 17.18 -11.77
CA SER A 231 3.52 16.77 -12.93
C SER A 231 2.67 16.51 -14.18
N LEU A 232 1.37 16.21 -14.00
CA LEU A 232 0.42 15.98 -15.08
C LEU A 232 -0.22 17.28 -15.63
N GLU A 233 -0.02 18.43 -14.98
CA GLU A 233 -0.58 19.72 -15.43
C GLU A 233 -0.11 20.09 -16.84
N GLN A 234 1.14 19.74 -17.20
CA GLN A 234 1.70 19.98 -18.54
C GLN A 234 0.98 19.19 -19.64
N PHE A 235 0.37 18.05 -19.30
CA PHE A 235 -0.30 17.18 -20.27
C PHE A 235 -1.81 17.38 -20.31
N THR A 236 -2.46 17.65 -19.17
CA THR A 236 -3.93 17.70 -19.06
C THR A 236 -4.48 19.10 -18.78
N GLY A 237 -3.61 20.05 -18.45
CA GLY A 237 -3.97 21.38 -17.96
C GLY A 237 -4.24 21.39 -16.45
N LYS A 238 -3.96 22.52 -15.80
CA LYS A 238 -4.04 22.68 -14.33
C LYS A 238 -5.39 22.28 -13.73
N GLN A 239 -6.49 22.73 -14.33
CA GLN A 239 -7.84 22.44 -13.82
C GLN A 239 -8.16 20.95 -13.90
N THR A 240 -7.91 20.32 -15.05
CA THR A 240 -8.18 18.89 -15.25
C THR A 240 -7.31 18.03 -14.35
N ALA A 241 -6.00 18.31 -14.28
CA ALA A 241 -5.06 17.58 -13.44
C ALA A 241 -5.49 17.60 -11.97
N GLN A 242 -5.76 18.78 -11.41
CA GLN A 242 -6.08 18.90 -9.99
C GLN A 242 -7.47 18.36 -9.63
N VAL A 243 -8.49 18.60 -10.48
CA VAL A 243 -9.86 18.17 -10.20
C VAL A 243 -10.02 16.66 -10.40
N VAL A 244 -9.64 16.14 -11.57
CA VAL A 244 -9.87 14.73 -11.92
C VAL A 244 -9.02 13.81 -11.05
N PHE A 245 -7.75 14.17 -10.82
CA PHE A 245 -6.86 13.42 -9.95
C PHE A 245 -7.23 13.58 -8.48
N GLY A 246 -7.53 14.80 -8.03
CA GLY A 246 -7.93 15.08 -6.65
C GLY A 246 -9.19 14.32 -6.26
N ILE A 247 -10.22 14.30 -7.12
CA ILE A 247 -11.44 13.50 -6.90
C ILE A 247 -11.09 12.00 -6.83
N GLY A 248 -10.24 11.50 -7.74
CA GLY A 248 -9.79 10.11 -7.72
C GLY A 248 -9.10 9.73 -6.40
N VAL A 249 -8.16 10.56 -5.93
CA VAL A 249 -7.43 10.34 -4.67
C VAL A 249 -8.38 10.37 -3.46
N VAL A 250 -9.28 11.36 -3.40
CA VAL A 250 -10.28 11.44 -2.32
C VAL A 250 -11.21 10.23 -2.36
N GLY A 251 -11.63 9.80 -3.54
CA GLY A 251 -12.42 8.60 -3.74
C GLY A 251 -11.73 7.34 -3.18
N MET A 252 -10.46 7.14 -3.52
CA MET A 252 -9.67 6.01 -3.01
C MET A 252 -9.57 6.05 -1.47
N ALA A 253 -9.33 7.23 -0.90
CA ALA A 253 -9.20 7.41 0.53
C ALA A 253 -10.51 7.11 1.26
N VAL A 254 -11.63 7.70 0.85
CA VAL A 254 -12.95 7.46 1.47
C VAL A 254 -13.36 6.00 1.34
N SER A 255 -13.17 5.39 0.17
CA SER A 255 -13.53 3.97 -0.05
C SER A 255 -12.76 3.05 0.89
N SER A 256 -11.45 3.29 1.04
CA SER A 256 -10.59 2.51 1.95
C SER A 256 -11.00 2.70 3.41
N ILE A 257 -11.26 3.94 3.85
CA ILE A 257 -11.71 4.23 5.22
C ILE A 257 -13.03 3.51 5.52
N VAL A 258 -14.01 3.60 4.63
CA VAL A 258 -15.32 2.94 4.79
C VAL A 258 -15.15 1.43 4.94
N ILE A 259 -14.37 0.80 4.06
CA ILE A 259 -14.12 -0.65 4.13
C ILE A 259 -13.45 -1.02 5.45
N LEU A 260 -12.39 -0.31 5.86
CA LEU A 260 -11.68 -0.58 7.11
C LEU A 260 -12.57 -0.41 8.35
N MET A 261 -13.44 0.60 8.36
CA MET A 261 -14.45 0.79 9.40
C MET A 261 -15.40 -0.41 9.47
N LEU A 262 -15.97 -0.85 8.33
CA LEU A 262 -16.89 -1.99 8.30
C LEU A 262 -16.22 -3.28 8.80
N ILE A 263 -14.97 -3.51 8.41
CA ILE A 263 -14.16 -4.67 8.84
C ILE A 263 -13.96 -4.68 10.35
N ASN A 264 -13.57 -3.53 10.91
CA ASN A 264 -13.36 -3.43 12.33
C ASN A 264 -14.66 -3.70 13.10
N GLY A 265 -15.81 -3.28 12.57
CA GLY A 265 -17.12 -3.66 13.11
C GLY A 265 -17.34 -5.18 13.17
N PHE A 266 -17.01 -5.90 12.10
CA PHE A 266 -17.13 -7.36 12.07
C PHE A 266 -16.20 -8.03 13.08
N ALA A 267 -14.92 -7.63 13.10
CA ALA A 267 -13.93 -8.17 14.02
C ALA A 267 -14.31 -7.91 15.50
N PHE A 268 -14.85 -6.72 15.79
CA PHE A 268 -15.28 -6.36 17.14
C PHE A 268 -16.46 -7.19 17.63
N CYS A 269 -17.43 -7.47 16.75
CA CYS A 269 -18.54 -8.36 17.04
C CYS A 269 -18.08 -9.81 17.25
N GLU A 270 -17.19 -10.31 16.40
CA GLU A 270 -16.64 -11.67 16.49
C GLU A 270 -15.82 -11.88 17.78
N MET A 271 -15.00 -10.89 18.17
CA MET A 271 -14.23 -10.92 19.43
C MET A 271 -15.13 -11.10 20.67
N LEU A 272 -16.37 -10.63 20.59
CA LEU A 272 -17.35 -10.67 21.68
C LEU A 272 -18.38 -11.79 21.49
N ASP A 273 -18.23 -12.64 20.46
CA ASP A 273 -19.18 -13.70 20.10
C ASP A 273 -20.62 -13.18 19.94
N ARG A 274 -20.76 -12.04 19.25
CA ARG A 274 -22.05 -11.37 19.01
C ARG A 274 -22.35 -11.25 17.52
N PRO A 275 -23.63 -11.26 17.12
CA PRO A 275 -23.99 -11.06 15.71
C PRO A 275 -23.54 -9.68 15.22
N SER A 276 -23.14 -9.59 13.95
CA SER A 276 -22.63 -8.37 13.30
C SER A 276 -23.74 -7.37 12.94
N THR A 277 -24.57 -7.03 13.92
CA THR A 277 -25.75 -6.18 13.79
C THR A 277 -25.93 -5.26 15.00
N GLY A 278 -26.60 -4.13 14.81
CA GLY A 278 -27.01 -3.26 15.91
C GLY A 278 -25.90 -2.38 16.47
N LEU A 279 -26.05 -1.95 17.72
CA LEU A 279 -25.21 -0.90 18.32
C LEU A 279 -23.73 -1.33 18.44
N LEU A 280 -23.48 -2.59 18.80
CA LEU A 280 -22.13 -3.10 18.98
C LEU A 280 -21.31 -3.03 17.68
N TYR A 281 -21.93 -3.46 16.57
CA TYR A 281 -21.35 -3.36 15.24
C TYR A 281 -21.05 -1.91 14.86
N ARG A 282 -21.97 -0.98 15.15
CA ARG A 282 -21.78 0.46 14.87
C ARG A 282 -20.62 1.06 15.67
N ILE A 283 -20.52 0.76 16.96
CA ILE A 283 -19.41 1.22 17.80
C ILE A 283 -18.09 0.67 17.25
N GLY A 284 -18.05 -0.62 16.92
CA GLY A 284 -16.90 -1.26 16.28
C GLY A 284 -16.53 -0.58 14.96
N CYS A 285 -17.50 -0.19 14.13
CA CYS A 285 -17.21 0.52 12.88
C CYS A 285 -16.67 1.93 13.09
N MET A 286 -17.19 2.66 14.09
CA MET A 286 -16.81 4.05 14.32
C MET A 286 -15.46 4.19 15.03
N ALA A 287 -15.08 3.21 15.86
CA ALA A 287 -13.83 3.23 16.63
C ALA A 287 -12.57 3.61 15.80
N PRO A 288 -12.24 2.93 14.67
CA PRO A 288 -11.05 3.28 13.89
C PRO A 288 -11.17 4.65 13.20
N GLY A 289 -12.39 5.06 12.84
CA GLY A 289 -12.63 6.38 12.25
C GLY A 289 -12.41 7.51 13.25
N VAL A 290 -12.87 7.33 14.50
CA VAL A 290 -12.69 8.29 15.59
C VAL A 290 -11.23 8.37 15.99
N THR A 291 -10.55 7.23 16.19
CA THR A 291 -9.12 7.23 16.54
C THR A 291 -8.26 7.83 15.42
N GLY A 292 -8.58 7.56 14.15
CA GLY A 292 -7.93 8.20 13.01
C GLY A 292 -8.17 9.72 12.95
N ALA A 293 -9.41 10.17 13.18
CA ALA A 293 -9.75 11.60 13.16
C ALA A 293 -9.12 12.38 14.31
N LEU A 294 -9.16 11.82 15.54
CA LEU A 294 -8.48 12.39 16.70
C LEU A 294 -6.96 12.37 16.51
N GLY A 295 -6.44 11.29 15.91
CA GLY A 295 -5.06 11.21 15.46
C GLY A 295 -4.69 12.36 14.53
N ALA A 296 -5.49 12.61 13.50
CA ALA A 296 -5.27 13.71 12.57
C ALA A 296 -5.24 15.09 13.22
N LEU A 297 -6.10 15.31 14.21
CA LEU A 297 -6.26 16.61 14.87
C LEU A 297 -5.19 16.89 15.93
N PHE A 298 -4.79 15.87 16.69
CA PHE A 298 -3.95 16.05 17.89
C PHE A 298 -2.57 15.40 17.79
N LEU A 299 -2.43 14.34 16.98
CA LEU A 299 -1.20 13.55 16.89
C LEU A 299 -0.46 13.76 15.57
N TRP A 300 -1.13 14.06 14.44
CA TRP A 300 -0.52 14.04 13.10
C TRP A 300 0.11 15.39 12.67
N SER A 301 0.82 16.07 13.57
CA SER A 301 1.64 17.24 13.27
C SER A 301 3.14 16.87 13.22
N GLY A 302 3.86 17.37 12.21
CA GLY A 302 5.30 17.12 12.06
C GLY A 302 5.68 15.64 11.90
N LYS A 303 6.72 15.19 12.64
CA LYS A 303 7.33 13.85 12.57
C LYS A 303 6.38 12.69 12.91
N ALA A 304 5.22 12.97 13.49
CA ALA A 304 4.26 11.94 13.89
C ALA A 304 3.51 11.30 12.72
N LYS A 305 3.37 11.98 11.56
CA LYS A 305 2.83 11.35 10.34
C LYS A 305 3.71 10.20 9.84
N PHE A 306 5.04 10.40 9.90
CA PHE A 306 6.02 9.37 9.57
C PHE A 306 5.91 8.15 10.50
N TYR A 307 5.62 8.39 11.78
CA TYR A 307 5.51 7.35 12.82
C TYR A 307 4.31 6.39 12.63
N LEU A 308 3.31 6.73 11.82
CA LEU A 308 2.14 5.87 11.66
C LEU A 308 2.17 5.08 10.35
N ALA A 309 2.50 5.72 9.23
CA ALA A 309 2.45 5.08 7.92
C ALA A 309 3.44 3.92 7.78
N VAL A 310 4.69 4.13 8.24
CA VAL A 310 5.75 3.13 8.13
C VAL A 310 5.49 1.93 9.05
N PRO A 311 5.26 2.10 10.37
CA PRO A 311 4.98 0.96 11.23
C PRO A 311 3.71 0.23 10.85
N THR A 312 2.63 0.93 10.48
CA THR A 312 1.35 0.29 10.11
C THR A 312 1.49 -0.60 8.87
N SER A 313 2.21 -0.14 7.84
CA SER A 313 2.47 -0.94 6.64
C SER A 313 3.29 -2.20 6.96
N ARG A 314 4.29 -2.07 7.84
CA ARG A 314 5.12 -3.19 8.30
C ARG A 314 4.33 -4.18 9.14
N PHE A 315 3.49 -3.70 10.07
CA PHE A 315 2.58 -4.55 10.84
C PHE A 315 1.67 -5.38 9.93
N GLY A 316 1.08 -4.74 8.89
CA GLY A 316 0.28 -5.45 7.90
C GLY A 316 1.06 -6.56 7.20
N MET A 317 2.29 -6.29 6.79
CA MET A 317 3.14 -7.27 6.11
C MET A 317 3.50 -8.46 7.01
N VAL A 318 3.79 -8.22 8.29
CA VAL A 318 4.17 -9.28 9.25
C VAL A 318 3.00 -10.19 9.61
N LEU A 319 1.76 -9.69 9.56
CA LEU A 319 0.56 -10.50 9.81
C LEU A 319 0.15 -11.36 8.60
N LEU A 320 0.61 -11.02 7.40
CA LEU A 320 0.18 -11.67 6.16
C LEU A 320 0.56 -13.17 6.09
N PRO A 321 1.78 -13.59 6.51
CA PRO A 321 2.10 -15.02 6.64
C PRO A 321 1.13 -15.80 7.51
N ILE A 322 0.69 -15.24 8.65
CA ILE A 322 -0.24 -15.92 9.58
C ILE A 322 -1.56 -16.21 8.88
N ALA A 323 -2.08 -15.23 8.14
CA ALA A 323 -3.30 -15.41 7.37
C ALA A 323 -3.10 -16.48 6.27
N TYR A 324 -2.05 -16.39 5.47
CA TYR A 324 -1.83 -17.32 4.35
C TYR A 324 -1.57 -18.75 4.79
N ILE A 325 -0.82 -18.95 5.88
CA ILE A 325 -0.61 -20.27 6.50
C ILE A 325 -1.95 -20.83 7.00
N SER A 326 -2.78 -19.99 7.61
CA SER A 326 -4.11 -20.37 8.06
C SER A 326 -5.01 -20.80 6.89
N PHE A 327 -5.03 -20.06 5.78
CA PHE A 327 -5.74 -20.44 4.55
C PHE A 327 -5.18 -21.73 3.93
N PHE A 328 -3.86 -21.88 3.89
CA PHE A 328 -3.20 -23.09 3.41
C PHE A 328 -3.65 -24.34 4.19
N PHE A 329 -3.66 -24.27 5.53
CA PHE A 329 -4.15 -25.37 6.36
C PHE A 329 -5.65 -25.58 6.23
N MET A 330 -6.46 -24.50 6.18
CA MET A 330 -7.91 -24.60 6.01
C MET A 330 -8.27 -25.29 4.70
N MET A 331 -7.60 -24.95 3.59
CA MET A 331 -7.80 -25.59 2.27
C MET A 331 -7.44 -27.08 2.26
N ASN A 332 -6.65 -27.53 3.23
CA ASN A 332 -6.26 -28.94 3.40
C ASN A 332 -7.01 -29.63 4.56
N ASN A 333 -7.96 -28.96 5.20
CA ASN A 333 -8.67 -29.49 6.35
C ASN A 333 -10.07 -30.01 5.98
N ARG A 334 -10.22 -31.33 5.91
CA ARG A 334 -11.49 -31.99 5.62
C ARG A 334 -12.57 -31.76 6.69
N ARG A 335 -12.19 -31.57 7.96
CA ARG A 335 -13.15 -31.30 9.04
C ARG A 335 -13.86 -29.96 8.85
N LEU A 336 -13.19 -28.98 8.24
CA LEU A 336 -13.74 -27.65 7.98
C LEU A 336 -14.47 -27.57 6.64
N LEU A 337 -13.86 -28.06 5.56
CA LEU A 337 -14.39 -27.88 4.20
C LEU A 337 -15.28 -29.03 3.71
N GLY A 338 -15.26 -30.20 4.37
CA GLY A 338 -16.00 -31.37 3.95
C GLY A 338 -15.76 -31.70 2.48
N ASP A 339 -16.85 -31.81 1.70
CA ASP A 339 -16.79 -32.10 0.26
C ASP A 339 -16.32 -30.94 -0.60
N ALA A 340 -16.29 -29.72 -0.07
CA ALA A 340 -15.79 -28.54 -0.77
C ALA A 340 -14.26 -28.44 -0.75
N MET A 341 -13.56 -29.34 -0.04
CA MET A 341 -12.10 -29.41 -0.06
C MET A 341 -11.60 -29.68 -1.50
N PRO A 342 -10.59 -28.95 -2.01
CA PRO A 342 -9.98 -29.25 -3.31
C PRO A 342 -9.55 -30.72 -3.42
N LYS A 343 -9.84 -31.37 -4.56
CA LYS A 343 -9.49 -32.78 -4.85
C LYS A 343 -8.68 -32.89 -6.15
N GLY A 344 -7.95 -33.99 -6.31
CA GLY A 344 -7.17 -34.30 -7.52
C GLY A 344 -6.18 -33.19 -7.90
N MET A 345 -6.10 -32.87 -9.20
CA MET A 345 -5.15 -31.87 -9.71
C MET A 345 -5.41 -30.45 -9.19
N ALA A 346 -6.66 -30.10 -8.92
CA ALA A 346 -6.99 -28.80 -8.34
C ALA A 346 -6.35 -28.64 -6.95
N ARG A 347 -6.24 -29.73 -6.17
CA ARG A 347 -5.56 -29.70 -4.88
C ARG A 347 -4.07 -29.43 -5.02
N CYS A 348 -3.41 -30.10 -5.96
CA CYS A 348 -2.00 -29.86 -6.25
C CYS A 348 -1.78 -28.41 -6.68
N ALA A 349 -2.58 -27.91 -7.64
CA ALA A 349 -2.47 -26.53 -8.11
C ALA A 349 -2.64 -25.50 -6.97
N TRP A 350 -3.70 -25.64 -6.16
CA TRP A 350 -3.94 -24.72 -5.05
C TRP A 350 -2.87 -24.80 -3.96
N ASN A 351 -2.38 -25.99 -3.63
CA ASN A 351 -1.31 -26.15 -2.65
C ASN A 351 0.01 -25.57 -3.15
N THR A 352 0.34 -25.75 -4.43
CA THR A 352 1.53 -25.14 -5.03
C THR A 352 1.42 -23.62 -5.03
N LEU A 353 0.30 -23.06 -5.49
CA LEU A 353 0.08 -21.61 -5.53
C LEU A 353 0.08 -21.00 -4.12
N MET A 354 -0.62 -21.62 -3.16
CA MET A 354 -0.62 -21.15 -1.78
C MET A 354 0.74 -21.34 -1.10
N GLY A 355 1.48 -22.40 -1.43
CA GLY A 355 2.85 -22.59 -0.96
C GLY A 355 3.77 -21.47 -1.43
N ILE A 356 3.71 -21.11 -2.72
CA ILE A 356 4.43 -19.95 -3.27
C ILE A 356 3.98 -18.66 -2.57
N ALA A 357 2.68 -18.46 -2.36
CA ALA A 357 2.16 -17.28 -1.68
C ALA A 357 2.67 -17.16 -0.23
N VAL A 358 2.69 -18.26 0.51
CA VAL A 358 3.24 -18.32 1.88
C VAL A 358 4.74 -18.01 1.87
N LEU A 359 5.50 -18.57 0.94
CA LEU A 359 6.93 -18.28 0.80
C LEU A 359 7.18 -16.80 0.51
N LEU A 360 6.47 -16.22 -0.45
CA LEU A 360 6.59 -14.81 -0.79
C LEU A 360 6.16 -13.90 0.38
N ALA A 361 5.11 -14.26 1.10
CA ALA A 361 4.67 -13.54 2.30
C ALA A 361 5.74 -13.57 3.39
N LEU A 362 6.35 -14.74 3.63
CA LEU A 362 7.44 -14.90 4.59
C LEU A 362 8.66 -14.07 4.17
N THR A 363 9.07 -14.15 2.90
CA THR A 363 10.19 -13.34 2.37
C THR A 363 9.90 -11.85 2.50
N GLY A 364 8.71 -11.39 2.10
CA GLY A 364 8.32 -9.98 2.22
C GLY A 364 8.29 -9.49 3.67
N ALA A 365 7.78 -10.31 4.60
CA ALA A 365 7.81 -10.02 6.03
C ALA A 365 9.25 -10.00 6.57
N SER A 366 10.11 -10.93 6.16
CA SER A 366 11.52 -10.95 6.54
C SER A 366 12.26 -9.71 6.06
N ILE A 367 12.14 -9.35 4.78
CA ILE A 367 12.73 -8.13 4.20
C ILE A 367 12.23 -6.91 4.97
N SER A 368 10.91 -6.81 5.20
CA SER A 368 10.30 -5.70 5.93
C SER A 368 10.81 -5.52 7.36
N ILE A 369 11.20 -6.61 8.05
CA ILE A 369 11.71 -6.58 9.42
C ILE A 369 13.22 -6.33 9.44
N LEU A 370 13.97 -7.00 8.55
CA LEU A 370 15.42 -6.99 8.55
C LEU A 370 16.00 -5.67 8.02
N ASN A 371 15.38 -5.10 6.99
CA ASN A 371 15.79 -3.80 6.44
C ASN A 371 15.38 -2.62 7.33
N ASP A 372 14.62 -2.87 8.41
CA ASP A 372 14.18 -1.81 9.31
C ASP A 372 15.32 -1.34 10.25
N THR A 373 15.78 -0.13 9.99
CA THR A 373 16.70 0.65 10.83
C THR A 373 16.00 1.83 11.52
N THR A 374 14.68 1.98 11.36
CA THR A 374 13.91 3.10 11.91
C THR A 374 13.89 3.00 13.44
N ARG A 375 14.41 4.04 14.09
CA ARG A 375 14.38 4.21 15.54
C ARG A 375 13.13 4.97 15.96
N VAL A 376 12.60 4.65 17.13
CA VAL A 376 11.60 5.49 17.78
C VAL A 376 12.28 6.80 18.20
N PRO A 377 11.82 7.97 17.73
CA PRO A 377 12.48 9.24 18.00
C PRO A 377 12.72 9.47 19.51
N GLY A 378 13.94 9.84 19.88
CA GLY A 378 14.32 10.05 21.28
C GLY A 378 14.67 8.77 22.06
N THR A 379 14.72 7.61 21.41
CA THR A 379 15.12 6.34 22.03
C THR A 379 16.06 5.53 21.13
N GLU A 380 16.80 4.58 21.72
CA GLU A 380 17.61 3.59 20.99
C GLU A 380 16.78 2.39 20.49
N VAL A 381 15.45 2.39 20.69
CA VAL A 381 14.60 1.24 20.35
C VAL A 381 14.21 1.29 18.88
N TYR A 382 14.52 0.21 18.15
CA TYR A 382 14.07 0.03 16.77
C TYR A 382 12.59 -0.38 16.71
N VAL A 383 11.87 0.17 15.73
CA VAL A 383 10.45 -0.13 15.48
C VAL A 383 10.21 -1.63 15.27
N LYS A 384 11.13 -2.33 14.58
CA LYS A 384 11.07 -3.79 14.41
C LYS A 384 10.93 -4.58 15.71
N HIS A 385 11.56 -4.15 16.81
CA HIS A 385 11.49 -4.87 18.08
C HIS A 385 10.09 -4.75 18.70
N ILE A 386 9.43 -3.60 18.54
CA ILE A 386 8.05 -3.40 18.98
C ILE A 386 7.12 -4.30 18.15
N ALA A 387 7.31 -4.34 16.83
CA ALA A 387 6.50 -5.17 15.95
C ALA A 387 6.65 -6.67 16.27
N MET A 388 7.88 -7.17 16.43
CA MET A 388 8.13 -8.54 16.83
C MET A 388 7.58 -8.86 18.22
N GLY A 389 7.73 -7.95 19.18
CA GLY A 389 7.19 -8.09 20.53
C GLY A 389 5.66 -8.22 20.53
N LEU A 390 4.96 -7.38 19.77
CA LEU A 390 3.50 -7.46 19.63
C LEU A 390 3.07 -8.80 19.03
N VAL A 391 3.74 -9.26 17.97
CA VAL A 391 3.43 -10.56 17.34
C VAL A 391 3.66 -11.70 18.33
N ALA A 392 4.75 -11.69 19.09
CA ALA A 392 5.02 -12.67 20.12
C ALA A 392 3.91 -12.69 21.19
N VAL A 393 3.45 -11.51 21.63
CA VAL A 393 2.33 -11.37 22.58
C VAL A 393 1.04 -11.92 21.97
N LEU A 394 0.70 -11.57 20.72
CA LEU A 394 -0.51 -12.06 20.05
C LEU A 394 -0.50 -13.58 19.91
N VAL A 395 0.65 -14.16 19.56
CA VAL A 395 0.84 -15.61 19.49
C VAL A 395 0.68 -16.24 20.87
N ALA A 396 1.31 -15.68 21.90
CA ALA A 396 1.20 -16.18 23.28
C ALA A 396 -0.25 -16.13 23.78
N VAL A 397 -0.97 -15.02 23.54
CA VAL A 397 -2.40 -14.88 23.85
C VAL A 397 -3.22 -15.89 23.08
N GLY A 398 -2.96 -16.07 21.78
CA GLY A 398 -3.62 -17.07 20.96
C GLY A 398 -3.44 -18.49 21.49
N MET A 399 -2.22 -18.86 21.89
CA MET A 399 -1.93 -20.15 22.53
C MET A 399 -2.67 -20.29 23.88
N LEU A 400 -2.62 -19.28 24.73
CA LEU A 400 -3.32 -19.28 26.03
C LEU A 400 -4.83 -19.47 25.88
N VAL A 401 -5.45 -18.79 24.91
CA VAL A 401 -6.87 -18.93 24.60
C VAL A 401 -7.17 -20.32 24.06
N HIS A 402 -6.33 -20.86 23.18
CA HIS A 402 -6.49 -22.22 22.65
C HIS A 402 -6.46 -23.28 23.76
N PHE A 403 -5.46 -23.22 24.65
CA PHE A 403 -5.35 -24.16 25.76
C PHE A 403 -6.48 -24.00 26.78
N ARG A 404 -6.95 -22.78 27.06
CA ARG A 404 -8.14 -22.58 27.91
C ARG A 404 -9.42 -23.15 27.31
N LYS A 405 -9.63 -23.01 25.99
CA LYS A 405 -10.80 -23.60 25.32
C LYS A 405 -10.76 -25.12 25.28
N GLN A 406 -9.57 -25.72 25.16
CA GLN A 406 -9.41 -27.19 25.25
C GLN A 406 -9.60 -27.72 26.68
N GLY A 407 -9.31 -26.93 27.72
CA GLY A 407 -9.56 -27.34 29.11
C GLY A 407 -11.02 -27.29 29.55
N HIS A 408 -11.91 -26.72 28.73
CA HIS A 408 -13.36 -26.63 28.98
C HIS A 408 -14.21 -27.50 28.05
N SER A 409 -13.57 -28.28 27.17
CA SER A 409 -14.22 -29.26 26.29
C SER A 409 -13.73 -30.66 26.62
#